data_AF-A0A5K0XB75-F1
#
_entry.id   AF-A0A5K0XB75-F1
#
_cell.length_a   1.000
_cell.length_b   1.000
_cell.length_c   1.000
_cell.angle_alpha   90.00
_cell.angle_beta   90.00
_cell.angle_gamma   90.00
#
_symmetry.space_group_name_H-M   'P 1'
#
loop_
_entity.id
_entity.type
_entity.pdbx_description
1 polymer ?
#
loop_
_entity_poly.entity_id
_entity_poly.type
_entity_poly.pdbx_seq_one_letter_code
_entity_poly.pdbx_strand_id
1 'polypeptide(L)' 'MPTMNGYEATRKIRKEEKHYSDVHVPIIALTAHAMAEETSRSLQSGMDFHLVKPVAENELLDAIQKVLRV' A
#
# COMPACT_ATOMS: atom_id res chain seq x y z
N MET A 1 14.10 -0.18 0.55
CA MET A 1 14.28 0.64 -0.66
C MET A 1 15.34 1.70 -0.35
N PRO A 2 16.49 1.71 -1.04
CA PRO A 2 17.62 2.56 -0.65
C PRO A 2 17.50 4.03 -1.09
N THR A 3 16.75 4.32 -2.16
CA THR A 3 16.70 5.67 -2.77
C THR A 3 15.43 6.46 -2.47
N MET A 4 14.30 5.76 -2.28
CA MET A 4 12.97 6.34 -2.01
C MET A 4 12.22 5.40 -1.09
N ASN A 5 11.50 5.91 -0.09
CA ASN A 5 10.68 5.05 0.77
C ASN A 5 9.29 4.79 0.15
N GLY A 6 8.59 3.78 0.66
CA GLY A 6 7.27 3.40 0.16
C GLY A 6 6.24 4.53 0.25
N TYR A 7 6.27 5.35 1.31
CA TYR A 7 5.34 6.46 1.48
C TYR A 7 5.52 7.54 0.41
N GLU A 8 6.76 7.87 0.05
CA GLU A 8 7.07 8.79 -1.05
C GLU A 8 6.65 8.23 -2.39
N ALA A 9 6.91 6.94 -2.62
CA ALA A 9 6.49 6.25 -3.84
C ALA A 9 4.97 6.30 -4.01
N THR A 10 4.21 5.97 -2.95
CA THR A 10 2.74 6.06 -2.94
C THR A 10 2.26 7.46 -3.25
N ARG A 11 2.81 8.50 -2.59
CA ARG A 11 2.42 9.89 -2.88
C ARG A 11 2.69 10.29 -4.33
N LYS A 12 3.78 9.80 -4.95
CA LYS A 12 4.05 10.03 -6.37
C LYS A 12 3.06 9.31 -7.26
N ILE A 13 2.73 8.05 -6.98
CA ILE A 13 1.70 7.29 -7.72
C ILE A 13 0.35 8.00 -7.63
N ARG A 14 -0.08 8.41 -6.43
CA ARG A 14 -1.34 9.16 -6.25
C ARG A 14 -1.36 10.51 -6.95
N LYS A 15 -0.19 11.15 -7.12
CA LYS A 15 -0.08 12.38 -7.92
C LYS A 15 -0.24 12.06 -9.41
N GLU A 16 0.39 10.98 -9.88
CA GLU A 16 0.35 10.55 -11.27
C GLU A 16 -1.05 10.10 -11.69
N GLU A 17 -1.76 9.39 -10.82
CA GLU A 17 -3.16 8.97 -11.04
C GLU A 17 -4.09 10.13 -11.40
N LYS A 18 -3.83 11.35 -10.88
CA LYS A 18 -4.65 12.54 -11.20
C LYS A 18 -4.57 12.96 -12.67
N HIS A 19 -3.58 12.47 -13.42
CA HIS A 19 -3.46 12.72 -14.85
C HIS A 19 -4.33 11.76 -15.70
N TYR A 20 -4.87 10.70 -15.09
CA TYR A 20 -5.72 9.72 -15.74
C TYR A 20 -7.13 9.78 -15.16
N SER A 21 -8.14 9.66 -16.02
CA SER A 21 -9.53 9.57 -15.57
C SER A 21 -9.81 8.19 -14.98
N ASP A 22 -10.40 8.15 -13.77
CA ASP A 22 -10.89 6.94 -13.10
C ASP A 22 -9.85 5.82 -12.88
N VAL A 23 -8.57 6.18 -12.74
CA VAL A 23 -7.51 5.23 -12.38
C VAL A 23 -7.22 5.30 -10.89
N HIS A 24 -7.29 4.15 -10.22
CA HIS A 24 -6.78 3.95 -8.87
C HIS A 24 -6.01 2.63 -8.84
N VAL A 25 -4.69 2.72 -8.71
CA VAL A 25 -3.80 1.56 -8.60
C VAL A 25 -3.82 1.08 -7.14
N PRO A 26 -4.15 -0.20 -6.89
CA PRO A 26 -4.06 -0.78 -5.56
C PRO A 26 -2.62 -0.83 -5.03
N ILE A 27 -2.40 -0.33 -3.81
CA ILE A 27 -1.09 -0.33 -3.15
C ILE A 27 -1.21 -0.98 -1.77
N ILE A 28 -0.50 -2.10 -1.57
CA ILE A 28 -0.42 -2.82 -0.29
C ILE A 28 0.95 -2.54 0.36
N ALA A 29 0.92 -2.03 1.58
CA ALA A 29 2.11 -1.77 2.39
C ALA A 29 2.65 -3.06 3.01
N LEU A 30 3.96 -3.32 2.90
CA LEU A 30 4.64 -4.42 3.60
C LEU A 30 5.66 -3.87 4.61
N THR A 31 5.34 -3.90 5.90
CA THR A 31 6.23 -3.39 6.96
C THR A 31 6.91 -4.51 7.74
N ALA A 32 7.97 -4.20 8.49
CA ALA A 32 8.61 -5.16 9.38
C ALA A 32 7.89 -5.29 10.73
N HIS A 33 7.14 -4.27 11.14
CA HIS A 33 6.46 -4.23 12.43
C HIS A 33 4.97 -3.85 12.27
N ALA A 34 4.17 -4.23 13.26
CA ALA A 34 2.73 -4.00 13.29
C ALA A 34 2.36 -2.73 14.10
N MET A 35 3.25 -1.75 14.15
CA MET A 35 3.03 -0.58 15.00
C MET A 35 1.88 0.25 14.43
N ALA A 36 0.93 0.65 15.27
CA ALA A 36 -0.24 1.43 14.85
C ALA A 36 0.15 2.71 14.10
N GLU A 37 1.30 3.29 14.42
CA GLU A 37 1.85 4.45 13.71
C GLU A 37 2.23 4.12 12.26
N GLU A 38 2.84 2.96 11.99
CA GLU A 38 3.22 2.56 10.63
C GLU A 38 1.99 2.30 9.76
N THR A 39 0.96 1.66 10.32
CA THR A 39 -0.34 1.48 9.67
C THR A 39 -0.97 2.84 9.36
N SER A 40 -1.04 3.75 10.34
CA SER A 40 -1.59 5.09 10.16
C SER A 40 -0.83 5.87 9.07
N ARG A 41 0.51 5.82 9.08
CA ARG A 41 1.36 6.47 8.07
C ARG A 41 1.15 5.90 6.67
N SER A 42 0.97 4.58 6.53
CA SER A 42 0.68 3.95 5.25
C SER A 42 -0.63 4.43 4.66
N LEU A 43 -1.70 4.43 5.46
CA LEU A 43 -3.02 4.92 5.06
C LEU A 43 -2.99 6.40 4.69
N GLN A 44 -2.36 7.24 5.52
CA GLN A 44 -2.23 8.68 5.24
C GLN A 44 -1.42 8.98 3.97
N SER A 45 -0.49 8.11 3.59
CA SER A 45 0.24 8.26 2.33
C SER A 45 -0.58 7.91 1.09
N GLY A 46 -1.74 7.26 1.29
CA GLY A 46 -2.67 6.82 0.25
C GLY A 46 -2.55 5.33 -0.09
N MET A 47 -2.00 4.48 0.78
CA MET A 47 -2.00 3.02 0.57
C MET A 47 -3.38 2.43 0.93
N ASP A 48 -3.74 1.32 0.31
CA ASP A 48 -5.08 0.71 0.43
C ASP A 48 -5.15 -0.38 1.50
N PHE A 49 -4.03 -1.06 1.73
CA PHE A 49 -3.95 -2.13 2.72
C PHE A 49 -2.57 -2.24 3.33
N HIS A 50 -2.47 -2.92 4.47
CA HIS A 50 -1.23 -3.07 5.23
C HIS A 50 -1.06 -4.51 5.67
N LEU A 51 0.14 -5.06 5.45
CA LEU A 51 0.59 -6.37 5.89
C LEU A 51 1.93 -6.25 6.61
N VAL A 52 2.15 -7.15 7.57
CA VAL A 52 3.36 -7.19 8.39
C VAL A 52 4.17 -8.41 7.99
N LYS A 53 5.49 -8.24 7.85
CA LYS A 53 6.40 -9.32 7.51
C LYS A 53 6.70 -10.20 8.74
N PRO A 54 6.93 -11.51 8.55
CA PRO A 54 6.80 -12.26 7.29
C PRO A 54 5.34 -12.43 6.89
N VAL A 55 5.05 -12.31 5.59
CA VAL A 55 3.68 -12.43 5.05
C VAL A 55 3.45 -13.86 4.58
N ALA A 56 2.37 -14.48 5.05
CA ALA A 56 1.96 -15.79 4.55
C ALA A 56 1.26 -15.68 3.19
N GLU A 57 1.32 -16.73 2.37
CA GLU A 57 0.74 -16.72 1.02
C GLU A 57 -0.77 -16.45 1.03
N ASN A 58 -1.50 -17.08 1.94
CA ASN A 58 -2.93 -16.86 2.13
C ASN A 58 -3.25 -15.41 2.53
N GLU A 59 -2.46 -14.79 3.42
CA GLU A 59 -2.65 -13.40 3.82
C GLU A 59 -2.43 -12.42 2.65
N LEU A 60 -1.44 -12.70 1.80
CA LEU A 60 -1.19 -11.91 0.60
C LEU A 60 -2.34 -12.04 -0.41
N LEU A 61 -2.81 -13.27 -0.65
CA LEU A 61 -3.93 -13.53 -1.55
C LEU A 61 -5.22 -12.83 -1.06
N ASP A 62 -5.52 -12.92 0.24
CA ASP A 62 -6.67 -12.24 0.85
C ASP A 62 -6.56 -10.71 0.69
N ALA A 63 -5.36 -10.16 0.88
CA ALA A 63 -5.13 -8.72 0.71
C ALA A 63 -5.33 -8.28 -0.75
N ILE A 64 -4.84 -9.07 -1.71
CA ILE A 64 -5.03 -8.81 -3.15
C ILE A 64 -6.52 -8.83 -3.50
N GLN A 65 -7.27 -9.82 -3.03
CA GLN A 65 -8.71 -9.90 -3.25
C GLN A 65 -9.44 -8.67 -2.68
N LYS A 66 -9.11 -8.27 -1.44
CA LYS A 66 -9.71 -7.09 -0.79
C LYS A 66 -9.52 -5.80 -1.58
N VAL A 67 -8.34 -5.59 -2.16
CA VAL A 67 -8.04 -4.33 -2.87
C VAL A 67 -8.50 -4.33 -4.33
N LEU A 68 -8.67 -5.50 -4.96
CA LEU A 68 -9.15 -5.59 -6.34
C LEU A 68 -10.68 -5.50 -6.48
N ARG A 69 -11.45 -5.59 -5.38
CA ARG A 69 -12.93 -5.59 -5.40
C ARG A 69 -13.53 -6.56 -6.44
N VAL A 70 -12.95 -7.76 -6.56
CA VAL A 70 -13.47 -8.86 -7.40
C VAL A 70 -14.34 -9.77 -6.55
#